data_AF-A0A7Y3PCJ1-F1
#
_entry.id   AF-A0A7Y3PCJ1-F1
#
_cell.length_a   1.000
_cell.length_b   1.000
_cell.length_c   1.000
_cell.angle_alpha   90.00
_cell.angle_beta   90.00
_cell.angle_gamma   90.00
#
_symmetry.space_group_name_H-M   'P 1'
#
loop_
_entity.id
_entity.type
_entity.pdbx_description
1 polymer ?
#
loop_
_entity_poly.entity_id
_entity_poly.type
_entity_poly.pdbx_seq_one_letter_code
_entity_poly.pdbx_strand_id
1 'polypeptide(L)'
;MTSSPFDNSDAPFDPGSMPTSSLSITKAVWYRRPWFLATVGIILVVAVSVITDLPHPISKAEDASQQNGVIKQINGDSAPCIYALTESFSFYRQELAHTLSSSNLATVKNYLLEDQTICSFASGPISDMTNIQVSDTTPGKKIDAALASVVKWLTFDGVATILDIRNYFAATPFHMNTADLIHNENLLQSDRAAVMSNVQSASTLLGVTLTPITLPNLPRLPGT
;
A
#
# COMPACT_ATOMS: atom_id res chain seq x y z
N MET A 1 -36.13 21.82 -97.58
CA MET A 1 -37.12 22.29 -96.59
C MET A 1 -36.63 21.85 -95.23
N THR A 2 -36.52 22.82 -94.32
CA THR A 2 -36.00 22.78 -92.95
C THR A 2 -36.98 22.13 -91.96
N SER A 3 -36.46 21.34 -91.00
CA SER A 3 -36.94 21.30 -89.60
C SER A 3 -36.08 20.37 -88.72
N SER A 4 -35.38 20.96 -87.75
CA SER A 4 -35.15 20.38 -86.42
C SER A 4 -36.14 21.09 -85.45
N PRO A 5 -36.13 20.90 -84.11
CA PRO A 5 -35.78 19.77 -83.23
C PRO A 5 -36.92 19.51 -82.18
N PHE A 6 -36.73 18.53 -81.30
CA PHE A 6 -37.53 18.23 -80.08
C PHE A 6 -38.93 17.61 -80.28
N ASP A 7 -39.04 16.31 -79.96
CA ASP A 7 -40.11 15.89 -79.06
C ASP A 7 -39.60 14.75 -78.14
N ASN A 8 -39.68 15.01 -76.84
CA ASN A 8 -39.37 14.07 -75.77
C ASN A 8 -40.61 13.19 -75.59
N SER A 9 -40.54 11.91 -75.95
CA SER A 9 -41.57 10.93 -75.60
C SER A 9 -41.12 10.10 -74.40
N ASP A 10 -41.52 10.57 -73.22
CA ASP A 10 -42.01 9.85 -72.05
C ASP A 10 -41.90 8.31 -72.10
N ALA A 11 -40.72 7.78 -71.77
CA ALA A 11 -40.62 6.40 -71.31
C ALA A 11 -41.02 6.36 -69.82
N PRO A 12 -41.96 5.47 -69.41
CA PRO A 12 -42.30 5.29 -68.00
C PRO A 12 -41.04 5.01 -67.18
N PHE A 13 -40.90 5.70 -66.06
CA PHE A 13 -39.79 5.47 -65.13
C PHE A 13 -39.87 4.03 -64.60
N ASP A 14 -39.01 3.15 -65.12
CA ASP A 14 -38.88 1.77 -64.66
C ASP A 14 -37.82 1.72 -63.53
N PRO A 15 -38.21 1.58 -62.25
CA PRO A 15 -37.25 1.47 -61.16
C PRO A 15 -36.40 0.19 -61.24
N GLY A 16 -36.78 -0.79 -62.09
CA GLY A 16 -36.00 -1.98 -62.38
C GLY A 16 -34.84 -1.76 -63.37
N SER A 17 -34.81 -0.63 -64.08
CA SER A 17 -33.73 -0.29 -65.03
C SER A 17 -32.63 0.57 -64.42
N MET A 18 -32.71 0.91 -63.12
CA MET A 18 -31.55 1.46 -62.44
C MET A 18 -30.46 0.40 -62.46
N PRO A 19 -29.25 0.68 -63.00
CA PRO A 19 -28.14 -0.23 -62.80
C PRO A 19 -27.97 -0.35 -61.30
N THR A 20 -28.32 -1.53 -60.75
CA THR A 20 -27.99 -1.83 -59.37
C THR A 20 -26.50 -1.59 -59.31
N SER A 21 -26.08 -0.60 -58.52
CA SER A 21 -24.68 -0.45 -58.20
C SER A 21 -24.34 -1.70 -57.40
N SER A 22 -23.99 -2.77 -58.11
CA SER A 22 -23.27 -3.88 -57.55
C SER A 22 -21.91 -3.26 -57.21
N LEU A 23 -21.84 -2.61 -56.05
CA LEU A 23 -20.65 -2.73 -55.26
C LEU A 23 -20.46 -4.23 -55.13
N SER A 24 -19.64 -4.78 -56.03
CA SER A 24 -18.88 -5.97 -55.77
C SER A 24 -18.10 -5.62 -54.52
N ILE A 25 -18.73 -5.82 -53.36
CA ILE A 25 -18.02 -6.01 -52.12
C ILE A 25 -17.26 -7.28 -52.43
N THR A 26 -16.03 -7.12 -52.90
CA THR A 26 -15.01 -8.14 -52.94
C THR A 26 -14.83 -8.55 -51.49
N LYS A 27 -15.73 -9.40 -50.99
CA LYS A 27 -15.58 -10.04 -49.69
C LYS A 27 -14.31 -10.84 -49.85
N ALA A 28 -13.24 -10.36 -49.22
CA ALA A 28 -11.95 -11.02 -49.25
C ALA A 28 -12.18 -12.51 -48.90
N VAL A 29 -11.59 -13.41 -49.70
CA VAL A 29 -11.84 -14.87 -49.68
C VAL A 29 -11.75 -15.46 -48.25
N TRP A 30 -10.99 -14.82 -47.39
CA TRP A 30 -10.84 -15.11 -45.96
C TRP A 30 -12.15 -15.14 -45.15
N TYR A 31 -13.22 -14.48 -45.60
CA TYR A 31 -14.53 -14.47 -44.92
C TYR A 31 -15.32 -15.79 -45.05
N ARG A 32 -14.93 -16.69 -45.97
CA ARG A 32 -15.58 -18.01 -46.15
C ARG A 32 -15.16 -19.08 -45.15
N ARG A 33 -14.14 -18.82 -44.32
CA ARG A 33 -13.67 -19.76 -43.29
C ARG A 33 -13.80 -19.14 -41.90
N PRO A 34 -14.99 -19.22 -41.26
CA PRO A 34 -15.21 -18.64 -39.94
C PRO A 34 -14.21 -19.16 -38.89
N TRP A 35 -13.72 -20.39 -39.05
CA TRP A 35 -12.65 -20.97 -38.24
C TRP A 35 -11.32 -20.20 -38.31
N PHE A 36 -10.97 -19.61 -39.46
CA PHE A 36 -9.73 -18.83 -39.60
C PHE A 36 -9.79 -17.53 -38.80
N LEU A 37 -10.94 -16.83 -38.83
CA LEU A 37 -11.16 -15.63 -38.02
C LEU A 37 -11.13 -15.95 -36.52
N ALA A 38 -11.72 -17.08 -36.12
CA ALA A 38 -11.67 -17.54 -34.74
C ALA A 38 -10.22 -17.82 -34.28
N THR A 39 -9.43 -18.52 -35.09
CA THR A 39 -8.02 -18.79 -34.75
C THR A 39 -7.16 -17.52 -34.70
N VAL A 40 -7.37 -16.59 -35.63
CA VAL A 40 -6.65 -15.30 -35.60
C VAL A 40 -7.04 -14.51 -34.36
N GLY A 41 -8.33 -14.48 -34.00
CA GLY A 41 -8.81 -13.82 -32.78
C GLY A 41 -8.18 -14.43 -31.51
N ILE A 42 -8.15 -15.76 -31.41
CA ILE A 42 -7.52 -16.46 -30.29
C ILE A 42 -6.03 -16.16 -30.23
N ILE A 43 -5.31 -16.23 -31.35
CA ILE A 43 -3.87 -15.91 -31.41
C ILE A 43 -3.62 -14.46 -31.00
N LEU A 44 -4.47 -13.52 -31.40
CA LEU A 44 -4.36 -12.12 -31.00
C LEU A 44 -4.56 -11.94 -29.49
N VAL A 45 -5.56 -12.59 -28.91
CA VAL A 45 -5.81 -12.52 -27.46
C VAL A 45 -4.65 -13.14 -26.68
N VAL A 46 -4.15 -14.30 -27.12
CA VAL A 46 -3.00 -14.97 -26.50
C VAL A 46 -1.71 -14.15 -26.68
N ALA A 47 -1.48 -13.57 -27.85
CA ALA A 47 -0.30 -12.73 -28.08
C ALA A 47 -0.35 -11.45 -27.24
N VAL A 48 -1.51 -10.80 -27.16
CA VAL A 48 -1.70 -9.62 -26.30
C VAL A 48 -1.52 -10.02 -24.83
N SER A 49 -2.11 -11.13 -24.38
CA SER A 49 -1.98 -11.57 -22.99
C SER A 49 -0.52 -11.85 -22.63
N VAL A 50 0.24 -12.53 -23.51
CA VAL A 50 1.66 -12.81 -23.30
C VAL A 50 2.48 -11.53 -23.29
N ILE A 51 2.22 -10.58 -24.20
CA ILE A 51 2.95 -9.30 -24.25
C ILE A 51 2.64 -8.44 -23.01
N THR A 52 1.41 -8.47 -22.51
CA THR A 52 1.04 -7.77 -21.27
C THR A 52 1.57 -8.45 -20.01
N ASP A 53 1.78 -9.78 -20.05
CA ASP A 53 2.40 -10.54 -18.95
C ASP A 53 3.93 -10.47 -18.97
N LEU A 54 4.55 -9.97 -20.05
CA LEU A 54 6.00 -9.85 -20.09
C LEU A 54 6.44 -8.75 -19.10
N PRO A 55 7.37 -9.04 -18.19
CA PRO A 55 7.87 -8.04 -17.25
C PRO A 55 8.53 -6.90 -18.04
N HIS A 56 7.92 -5.72 -18.00
CA HIS A 56 8.58 -4.53 -18.52
C HIS A 56 9.66 -4.09 -17.53
N PRO A 57 10.80 -3.57 -17.99
CA PRO A 57 11.78 -2.98 -17.10
C PRO A 57 11.14 -1.78 -16.39
N ILE A 58 11.00 -1.87 -15.07
CA ILE A 58 10.53 -0.76 -14.25
C ILE A 58 11.65 0.29 -14.20
N SER A 59 11.29 1.54 -14.46
CA SER A 59 12.26 2.63 -14.32
C SER A 59 12.58 2.90 -12.84
N LYS A 60 13.78 3.41 -12.53
CA LYS A 60 14.13 3.77 -11.14
C LYS A 60 13.15 4.74 -10.48
N ALA A 61 12.59 5.66 -11.27
CA ALA A 61 11.60 6.63 -10.79
C ALA A 61 10.26 5.97 -10.47
N GLU A 62 9.85 4.99 -11.29
CA GLU A 62 8.63 4.21 -11.07
C GLU A 62 8.76 3.30 -9.84
N ASP A 63 9.89 2.60 -9.69
CA ASP A 63 10.17 1.79 -8.49
C ASP A 63 10.18 2.69 -7.24
N ALA A 64 10.88 3.82 -7.26
CA ALA A 64 10.88 4.77 -6.15
C ALA A 64 9.47 5.31 -5.82
N SER A 65 8.62 5.55 -6.83
CA SER A 65 7.23 5.95 -6.63
C SER A 65 6.41 4.84 -5.97
N GLN A 66 6.57 3.59 -6.40
CA GLN A 66 5.93 2.43 -5.77
C GLN A 66 6.37 2.27 -4.31
N GLN A 67 7.69 2.33 -4.04
CA GLN A 67 8.22 2.23 -2.68
C GLN A 67 7.73 3.37 -1.77
N ASN A 68 7.67 4.61 -2.27
CA ASN A 68 7.13 5.74 -1.52
C ASN A 68 5.63 5.58 -1.24
N GLY A 69 4.88 4.97 -2.17
CA GLY A 69 3.47 4.62 -1.95
C GLY A 69 3.31 3.66 -0.77
N VAL A 70 4.12 2.59 -0.73
CA VAL A 70 4.16 1.63 0.37
C VAL A 70 4.54 2.32 1.69
N ILE A 71 5.60 3.12 1.70
CA ILE A 71 6.05 3.83 2.92
C ILE A 71 4.97 4.80 3.42
N LYS A 72 4.25 5.47 2.52
CA LYS A 72 3.14 6.34 2.89
C LYS A 72 2.01 5.55 3.57
N GLN A 73 1.69 4.36 3.08
CA GLN A 73 0.71 3.49 3.71
C GLN A 73 1.18 3.03 5.10
N ILE A 74 2.42 2.57 5.21
CA ILE A 74 3.05 2.22 6.51
C ILE A 74 2.92 3.38 7.50
N ASN A 75 3.24 4.61 7.09
CA ASN A 75 3.15 5.79 7.95
C ASN A 75 1.70 6.11 8.36
N GLY A 76 0.73 5.92 7.45
CA GLY A 76 -0.69 6.10 7.76
C GLY A 76 -1.19 5.08 8.77
N ASP A 77 -0.89 3.81 8.53
CA ASP A 77 -1.42 2.69 9.31
C ASP A 77 -0.73 2.56 10.69
N SER A 78 0.55 2.96 10.79
CA SER A 78 1.29 2.96 12.06
C SER A 78 0.98 4.16 12.96
N ALA A 79 0.48 5.27 12.41
CA ALA A 79 0.32 6.53 13.16
C ALA A 79 -0.53 6.39 14.45
N PRO A 80 -1.67 5.68 14.47
CA PRO A 80 -2.46 5.53 15.70
C PRO A 80 -1.69 4.82 16.82
N CYS A 81 -0.97 3.74 16.50
CA CYS A 81 -0.18 3.01 17.50
C CYS A 81 1.06 3.80 17.94
N ILE A 82 1.71 4.52 17.03
CA ILE A 82 2.81 5.43 17.39
C ILE A 82 2.34 6.49 18.39
N TYR A 83 1.15 7.04 18.18
CA TYR A 83 0.54 8.00 19.10
C TYR A 83 0.30 7.35 20.47
N ALA A 84 -0.38 6.21 20.51
CA ALA A 84 -0.65 5.43 21.72
C ALA A 84 0.64 5.11 22.51
N LEU A 85 1.68 4.65 21.82
CA LEU A 85 2.96 4.35 22.47
C LEU A 85 3.63 5.61 23.03
N THR A 86 3.59 6.73 22.29
CA THR A 86 4.14 8.00 22.76
C THR A 86 3.37 8.54 23.99
N GLU A 87 2.04 8.39 23.98
CA GLU A 87 1.17 8.75 25.10
C GLU A 87 1.43 7.88 26.33
N SER A 88 1.57 6.56 26.15
CA SER A 88 1.96 5.62 27.21
C SER A 88 3.29 6.01 27.89
N PHE A 89 4.31 6.37 27.11
CA PHE A 89 5.59 6.88 27.63
C PHE A 89 5.40 8.21 28.39
N SER A 90 4.52 9.08 27.90
CA SER A 90 4.19 10.35 28.55
C SER A 90 3.57 10.13 29.93
N PHE A 91 2.61 9.21 30.05
CA PHE A 91 1.98 8.88 31.33
C PHE A 91 2.98 8.35 32.35
N TYR A 92 3.84 7.40 31.95
CA TYR A 92 4.87 6.86 32.84
C TYR A 92 5.79 7.97 33.38
N ARG A 93 6.23 8.88 32.50
CA ARG A 93 7.06 10.02 32.91
C ARG A 93 6.35 10.98 33.85
N GLN A 94 5.07 11.26 33.61
CA GLN A 94 4.27 12.13 34.47
C GLN A 94 4.11 11.55 35.87
N GLU A 95 3.91 10.24 35.98
CA GLU A 95 3.81 9.53 37.25
C GLU A 95 5.14 9.56 38.01
N LEU A 96 6.26 9.26 37.36
CA LEU A 96 7.59 9.36 37.98
C LEU A 96 7.96 10.78 38.40
N ALA A 97 7.50 11.79 37.67
CA ALA A 97 7.69 13.18 38.04
C ALA A 97 6.71 13.66 39.13
N HIS A 98 5.80 12.80 39.61
CA HIS A 98 4.70 13.13 40.52
C HIS A 98 3.82 14.29 40.02
N THR A 99 3.72 14.44 38.70
CA THR A 99 2.90 15.46 38.03
C THR A 99 1.54 14.92 37.58
N LEU A 100 1.37 13.59 37.58
CA LEU A 100 0.09 12.97 37.29
C LEU A 100 -0.85 13.13 38.49
N SER A 101 -1.99 13.79 38.28
CA SER A 101 -2.98 13.95 39.35
C SER A 101 -3.64 12.62 39.68
N SER A 102 -3.91 12.37 40.97
CA SER A 102 -4.55 11.14 41.44
C SER A 102 -5.94 10.92 40.83
N SER A 103 -6.65 12.00 40.48
CA SER A 103 -7.94 11.96 39.79
C SER A 103 -7.84 11.44 38.35
N ASN A 104 -6.68 11.60 37.71
CA ASN A 104 -6.47 11.15 36.33
C ASN A 104 -6.02 9.69 36.24
N LEU A 105 -5.63 9.06 37.36
CA LEU A 105 -5.07 7.71 37.37
C LEU A 105 -6.06 6.65 36.85
N ALA A 106 -7.35 6.80 37.15
CA ALA A 106 -8.38 5.91 36.60
C ALA A 106 -8.51 6.07 35.07
N THR A 107 -8.44 7.30 34.57
CA THR A 107 -8.49 7.60 33.14
C THR A 107 -7.26 7.05 32.41
N VAL A 108 -6.06 7.25 32.98
CA VAL A 108 -4.80 6.73 32.42
C VAL A 108 -4.84 5.20 32.29
N LYS A 109 -5.39 4.48 33.27
CA LYS A 109 -5.55 3.02 33.19
C LYS A 109 -6.41 2.58 32.01
N ASN A 110 -7.47 3.34 31.70
CA ASN A 110 -8.33 3.06 30.56
C ASN A 110 -7.60 3.36 29.25
N TYR A 111 -6.91 4.50 29.15
CA TYR A 111 -6.12 4.83 27.96
C TYR A 111 -5.04 3.79 27.68
N LEU A 112 -4.28 3.34 28.68
CA LEU A 112 -3.26 2.30 28.48
C LEU A 112 -3.85 0.96 27.99
N LEU A 113 -5.10 0.65 28.32
CA LEU A 113 -5.79 -0.54 27.82
C LEU A 113 -6.25 -0.37 26.36
N GLU A 114 -6.74 0.82 26.02
CA GLU A 114 -7.10 1.19 24.64
C GLU A 114 -5.86 1.24 23.74
N ASP A 115 -4.78 1.86 24.21
CA ASP A 115 -3.47 1.95 23.56
C ASP A 115 -2.91 0.56 23.22
N GLN A 116 -2.98 -0.36 24.18
CA GLN A 116 -2.57 -1.76 23.95
C GLN A 116 -3.36 -2.40 22.81
N THR A 117 -4.67 -2.12 22.73
CA THR A 117 -5.55 -2.66 21.69
C THR A 117 -5.26 -2.04 20.33
N ILE A 118 -5.03 -0.72 20.28
CA ILE A 118 -4.68 0.02 19.06
C ILE A 118 -3.39 -0.51 18.44
N CYS A 119 -2.41 -0.88 19.25
CA CYS A 119 -1.13 -1.44 18.80
C CYS A 119 -1.17 -2.95 18.50
N SER A 120 -2.31 -3.62 18.70
CA SER A 120 -2.45 -5.05 18.44
C SER A 120 -3.07 -5.33 17.07
N PHE A 121 -2.98 -6.58 16.61
CA PHE A 121 -3.68 -7.06 15.41
C PHE A 121 -5.21 -7.00 15.51
N ALA A 122 -5.78 -6.68 16.68
CA ALA A 122 -7.20 -6.41 16.80
C ALA A 122 -7.60 -5.04 16.23
N SER A 123 -6.64 -4.14 15.96
CA SER A 123 -6.92 -2.86 15.33
C SER A 123 -6.91 -2.98 13.80
N GLY A 124 -7.84 -2.27 13.16
CA GLY A 124 -7.93 -2.20 11.69
C GLY A 124 -6.60 -1.78 11.05
N PRO A 125 -5.99 -0.65 11.47
CA PRO A 125 -4.74 -0.18 10.87
C PRO A 125 -3.60 -1.21 10.93
N ILE A 126 -3.38 -1.86 12.08
CA ILE A 126 -2.31 -2.86 12.22
C ILE A 126 -2.63 -4.12 11.40
N SER A 127 -3.90 -4.52 11.34
CA SER A 127 -4.33 -5.61 10.45
C SER A 127 -4.10 -5.26 8.97
N ASP A 128 -4.37 -4.03 8.56
CA ASP A 128 -4.18 -3.56 7.19
C ASP A 128 -2.70 -3.57 6.78
N MET A 129 -1.78 -3.33 7.72
CA MET A 129 -0.33 -3.45 7.47
C MET A 129 0.09 -4.84 7.01
N THR A 130 -0.61 -5.90 7.43
CA THR A 130 -0.32 -7.28 6.99
C THR A 130 -0.71 -7.55 5.53
N ASN A 131 -1.54 -6.66 4.95
CA ASN A 131 -2.00 -6.75 3.57
C ASN A 131 -1.21 -5.83 2.63
N ILE A 132 -0.24 -5.07 3.14
CA ILE A 132 0.63 -4.22 2.32
C ILE A 132 1.45 -5.10 1.39
N GLN A 133 1.33 -4.86 0.09
CA GLN A 133 2.13 -5.54 -0.92
C GLN A 133 3.31 -4.65 -1.33
N VAL A 134 4.51 -5.16 -1.14
CA VAL A 134 5.74 -4.50 -1.57
C VAL A 134 6.17 -5.09 -2.91
N SER A 135 6.61 -4.23 -3.84
CA SER A 135 7.10 -4.64 -5.16
C SER A 135 8.29 -5.60 -5.01
N ASP A 136 8.36 -6.68 -5.80
CA ASP A 136 9.43 -7.71 -5.71
C ASP A 136 10.74 -7.26 -6.42
N THR A 137 11.11 -5.99 -6.22
CA THR A 137 12.38 -5.43 -6.69
C THR A 137 13.46 -5.56 -5.61
N THR A 138 14.74 -5.47 -5.97
CA THR A 138 15.83 -5.48 -4.96
C THR A 138 15.67 -4.36 -3.92
N PRO A 139 15.33 -3.10 -4.30
CA PRO A 139 14.93 -2.08 -3.33
C PRO A 139 13.68 -2.46 -2.54
N GLY A 140 12.67 -3.03 -3.19
CA GLY A 140 11.44 -3.49 -2.56
C GLY A 140 11.65 -4.52 -1.46
N LYS A 141 12.56 -5.48 -1.62
CA LYS A 141 12.93 -6.43 -0.56
C LYS A 141 13.44 -5.76 0.72
N LYS A 142 14.08 -4.59 0.60
CA LYS A 142 14.50 -3.80 1.76
C LYS A 142 13.32 -3.07 2.39
N ILE A 143 12.36 -2.59 1.59
CA ILE A 143 11.13 -1.98 2.11
C ILE A 143 10.23 -3.03 2.78
N ASP A 144 10.18 -4.26 2.27
CA ASP A 144 9.50 -5.39 2.90
C ASP A 144 10.13 -5.74 4.26
N ALA A 145 11.46 -5.82 4.33
CA ALA A 145 12.16 -5.97 5.61
C ALA A 145 11.90 -4.79 6.56
N ALA A 146 11.79 -3.56 6.05
CA ALA A 146 11.42 -2.40 6.85
C ALA A 146 9.98 -2.52 7.37
N LEU A 147 9.02 -2.91 6.54
CA LEU A 147 7.63 -3.17 6.94
C LEU A 147 7.56 -4.22 8.04
N ALA A 148 8.25 -5.35 7.88
CA ALA A 148 8.30 -6.40 8.90
C ALA A 148 8.86 -5.88 10.23
N SER A 149 9.93 -5.07 10.20
CA SER A 149 10.46 -4.42 11.40
C SER A 149 9.50 -3.40 12.00
N VAL A 150 8.72 -2.66 11.21
CA VAL A 150 7.69 -1.74 11.73
C VAL A 150 6.57 -2.52 12.42
N VAL A 151 6.07 -3.58 11.78
CA VAL A 151 5.04 -4.44 12.40
C VAL A 151 5.57 -5.00 13.71
N LYS A 152 6.81 -5.51 13.73
CA LYS A 152 7.45 -6.00 14.95
C LYS A 152 7.53 -4.92 16.04
N TRP A 153 8.01 -3.73 15.67
CA TRP A 153 8.13 -2.58 16.56
C TRP A 153 6.79 -2.18 17.19
N LEU A 154 5.70 -2.18 16.41
CA LEU A 154 4.37 -1.80 16.90
C LEU A 154 3.72 -2.91 17.74
N THR A 155 3.68 -4.14 17.21
CA THR A 155 2.79 -5.19 17.74
C THR A 155 3.43 -6.08 18.78
N PHE A 156 4.75 -6.27 18.73
CA PHE A 156 5.46 -7.09 19.70
C PHE A 156 6.11 -6.19 20.75
N ASP A 157 7.07 -5.38 20.32
CA ASP A 157 7.90 -4.59 21.23
C ASP A 157 7.08 -3.42 21.82
N GLY A 158 6.26 -2.75 21.00
CA GLY A 158 5.37 -1.67 21.42
C GLY A 158 4.29 -2.14 22.40
N VAL A 159 3.57 -3.21 22.05
CA VAL A 159 2.54 -3.80 22.93
C VAL A 159 3.14 -4.30 24.25
N ALA A 160 4.31 -4.95 24.22
CA ALA A 160 5.00 -5.40 25.44
C ALA A 160 5.37 -4.22 26.33
N THR A 161 5.87 -3.12 25.74
CA THR A 161 6.20 -1.90 26.47
C THR A 161 4.96 -1.24 27.10
N ILE A 162 3.84 -1.14 26.36
CA ILE A 162 2.58 -0.62 26.91
C ILE A 162 2.07 -1.52 28.05
N LEU A 163 2.22 -2.83 27.93
CA LEU A 163 1.84 -3.78 28.98
C LEU A 163 2.67 -3.59 30.25
N ASP A 164 3.98 -3.41 30.13
CA ASP A 164 4.87 -3.13 31.26
C ASP A 164 4.48 -1.82 31.98
N ILE A 165 4.22 -0.76 31.20
CA ILE A 165 3.73 0.52 31.73
C ILE A 165 2.37 0.33 32.41
N ARG A 166 1.45 -0.40 31.81
CA ARG A 166 0.13 -0.69 32.39
C ARG A 166 0.25 -1.47 33.71
N ASN A 167 1.14 -2.44 33.79
CA ASN A 167 1.40 -3.23 35.00
C ASN A 167 1.93 -2.34 36.14
N TYR A 168 2.74 -1.33 35.81
CA TYR A 168 3.17 -0.32 36.77
C TYR A 168 1.99 0.45 37.38
N PHE A 169 1.00 0.85 36.57
CA PHE A 169 -0.20 1.56 37.07
C PHE A 169 -1.21 0.65 37.81
N ALA A 170 -1.21 -0.67 37.61
CA ALA A 170 -2.26 -1.58 38.09
C ALA A 170 -2.32 -1.79 39.63
N ALA A 171 -1.27 -1.44 40.38
CA ALA A 171 -1.21 -1.40 41.84
C ALA A 171 -1.23 -2.74 42.62
N THR A 172 -0.03 -3.24 42.93
CA THR A 172 0.49 -3.67 44.25
C THR A 172 2.02 -3.66 44.13
N PRO A 173 2.83 -3.49 45.21
CA PRO A 173 4.22 -2.99 45.14
C PRO A 173 5.27 -3.88 44.47
N PHE A 174 4.87 -4.96 43.80
CA PHE A 174 5.75 -5.91 43.13
C PHE A 174 4.96 -6.44 41.92
N HIS A 175 5.33 -6.29 40.66
CA HIS A 175 6.65 -6.20 40.07
C HIS A 175 6.50 -5.49 38.72
N MET A 176 6.82 -4.20 38.62
CA MET A 176 7.30 -3.73 37.33
C MET A 176 8.68 -4.35 37.16
N ASN A 177 8.84 -5.31 36.26
CA ASN A 177 10.16 -5.81 35.94
C ASN A 177 10.84 -4.75 35.08
N THR A 178 11.57 -3.83 35.72
CA THR A 178 12.30 -2.77 35.02
C THR A 178 13.29 -3.36 34.02
N ALA A 179 13.77 -4.60 34.22
CA ALA A 179 14.60 -5.31 33.26
C ALA A 179 13.84 -5.64 31.96
N ASP A 180 12.56 -6.02 32.04
CA ASP A 180 11.72 -6.26 30.86
C ASP A 180 11.44 -4.96 30.13
N LEU A 181 11.17 -3.87 30.88
CA LEU A 181 11.00 -2.55 30.27
C LEU A 181 12.28 -2.07 29.55
N ILE A 182 13.44 -2.16 30.21
CA ILE A 182 14.75 -1.87 29.60
C ILE A 182 14.96 -2.71 28.34
N HIS A 183 14.63 -4.00 28.40
CA HIS A 183 14.77 -4.91 27.27
C HIS A 183 13.90 -4.45 26.10
N ASN A 184 12.61 -4.18 26.35
CA ASN A 184 11.65 -3.76 25.35
C ASN A 184 12.00 -2.39 24.74
N GLU A 185 12.49 -1.43 25.54
CA GLU A 185 13.01 -0.16 25.02
C GLU A 185 14.20 -0.35 24.07
N ASN A 186 15.14 -1.24 24.43
CA ASN A 186 16.29 -1.52 23.58
C ASN A 186 15.86 -2.21 22.27
N LEU A 187 14.85 -3.09 22.33
CA LEU A 187 14.26 -3.70 21.15
C LEU A 187 13.60 -2.63 20.26
N LEU A 188 12.81 -1.71 20.82
CA LEU A 188 12.21 -0.60 20.08
C LEU A 188 13.26 0.28 19.39
N GLN A 189 14.38 0.59 20.07
CA GLN A 189 15.47 1.36 19.46
C GLN A 189 16.19 0.57 18.36
N SER A 190 16.43 -0.72 18.59
CA SER A 190 17.07 -1.62 17.63
C SER A 190 16.22 -1.78 16.36
N ASP A 191 14.94 -2.07 16.52
CA ASP A 191 13.99 -2.24 15.42
C ASP A 191 13.82 -0.93 14.64
N ARG A 192 13.74 0.22 15.33
CA ARG A 192 13.74 1.53 14.67
C ARG A 192 15.01 1.74 13.83
N ALA A 193 16.18 1.41 14.36
CA ALA A 193 17.43 1.53 13.62
C ALA A 193 17.45 0.60 12.38
N ALA A 194 16.92 -0.62 12.51
CA ALA A 194 16.77 -1.55 11.40
C ALA A 194 15.85 -0.99 10.30
N VAL A 195 14.70 -0.41 10.66
CA VAL A 195 13.79 0.27 9.71
C VAL A 195 14.52 1.38 8.95
N MET A 196 15.21 2.28 9.67
CA MET A 196 15.93 3.38 9.03
C MET A 196 17.04 2.87 8.10
N SER A 197 17.79 1.85 8.53
CA SER A 197 18.85 1.22 7.74
C SER A 197 18.31 0.58 6.46
N ASN A 198 17.17 -0.10 6.54
CA ASN A 198 16.53 -0.74 5.40
C ASN A 198 16.02 0.28 4.38
N VAL A 199 15.35 1.36 4.81
CA VAL A 199 14.90 2.44 3.91
C VAL A 199 16.10 3.16 3.27
N GLN A 200 17.17 3.40 4.03
CA GLN A 200 18.39 3.99 3.50
C GLN A 200 19.08 3.07 2.47
N SER A 201 19.09 1.76 2.72
CA SER A 201 19.62 0.76 1.78
C SER A 201 18.81 0.75 0.49
N ALA A 202 17.47 0.76 0.59
CA ALA A 202 16.58 0.85 -0.57
C ALA A 202 16.83 2.13 -1.38
N SER A 203 16.96 3.28 -0.70
CA SER A 203 17.27 4.56 -1.33
C SER A 203 18.61 4.54 -2.08
N THR A 204 19.63 3.92 -1.47
CA THR A 204 20.97 3.78 -2.07
C THR A 204 20.93 2.89 -3.32
N LEU A 205 20.19 1.79 -3.28
CA LEU A 205 20.02 0.89 -4.44
C LEU A 205 19.28 1.57 -5.60
N LEU A 206 18.27 2.38 -5.30
CA LEU A 206 17.55 3.16 -6.30
C LEU A 206 18.38 4.32 -6.85
N GLY A 207 19.29 4.87 -6.03
CA GLY A 207 19.96 6.14 -6.32
C GLY A 207 19.03 7.34 -6.17
N VAL A 208 17.96 7.21 -5.38
CA VAL A 208 16.95 8.25 -5.10
C VAL A 208 16.61 8.19 -3.61
N THR A 209 16.43 9.34 -2.98
CA THR A 209 15.97 9.42 -1.59
C THR A 209 14.48 9.05 -1.50
N LEU A 210 14.18 7.97 -0.78
CA LEU A 210 12.80 7.60 -0.45
C LEU A 210 12.27 8.46 0.70
N THR A 211 10.94 8.57 0.80
CA THR A 211 10.29 9.13 1.99
C THR A 211 10.64 8.30 3.21
N PRO A 212 10.93 8.90 4.37
CA PRO A 212 11.25 8.13 5.56
C PRO A 212 10.00 7.47 6.14
N ILE A 213 10.18 6.29 6.75
CA ILE A 213 9.19 5.75 7.68
C ILE A 213 9.28 6.54 8.98
N THR A 214 8.14 6.96 9.50
CA THR A 214 8.06 7.84 10.68
C THR A 214 7.95 6.99 11.93
N LEU A 215 9.08 6.71 12.58
CA LEU A 215 9.12 6.12 13.92
C LEU A 215 9.77 7.11 14.89
N PRO A 216 9.09 7.51 15.97
CA PRO A 216 9.63 8.47 16.92
C PRO A 216 10.86 7.91 17.62
N ASN A 217 11.78 8.80 18.00
CA ASN A 217 12.76 8.44 19.00
C ASN A 217 12.09 8.55 20.37
N LEU A 218 11.76 7.41 20.97
CA LEU A 218 11.11 7.39 22.27
C LEU A 218 12.11 7.81 23.36
N PRO A 219 11.70 8.66 24.31
CA PRO A 219 12.57 9.05 25.42
C PRO A 219 12.85 7.82 26.29
N ARG A 220 14.08 7.69 26.80
CA ARG A 220 14.38 6.69 27.82
C ARG A 220 13.54 6.95 29.06
N LEU A 221 12.92 5.89 29.58
CA LEU A 221 12.11 5.97 30.78
C LEU A 221 13.02 6.06 32.02
N PRO A 222 12.77 6.97 32.97
CA PRO A 222 13.62 7.03 34.17
C PRO A 222 13.54 5.72 34.98
N GLY A 223 14.69 5.23 35.46
CA GLY A 223 14.78 3.94 36.15
C GLY A 223 15.18 2.75 35.26
N THR A 224 15.41 3.00 33.96
CA THR A 224 16.00 2.09 32.98
C THR A 224 17.47 2.41 32.71
#